data_AF-A0A444RP96-F1
#
_entry.id   AF-A0A444RP96-F1
#
_cell.length_a   1.000
_cell.length_b   1.000
_cell.length_c   1.000
_cell.angle_alpha   90.00
_cell.angle_beta   90.00
_cell.angle_gamma   90.00
#
_symmetry.space_group_name_H-M   'P 1'
#
loop_
_entity.id
_entity.type
_entity.pdbx_description
1 polymer ?
#
loop_
_entity_poly.entity_id
_entity_poly.type
_entity_poly.pdbx_seq_one_letter_code
_entity_poly.pdbx_strand_id
1 'polypeptide(L)'
;MFPPEYPLRAPRISTDTQISHPYVIGSYLCASILNTAADWTPAYTLKGVAIQMLSFFTSETLEQVYGGRTVSLLSVRNDNRQLPQSFDCERGQHLAQMPAEILLTIIDTLEFRDLTAFAQAWTRVSDLIVQGDVVRLRELQCFFTKANFNCAKLGVRGDAKMRLAQIGKYAGLGRRLTLDVLAAFMNDIVVRLNKHVKEPAKPQAAAWPMWDIPYLPTEPPAPKSTLRHASEKAIESYFHLFHMLVCFASEDRALVETANRRIRDFASGQRHKSVCPNLGHLLVYLVISDVEMTELLRKDIITEAIARNVVWLFDRRGAGMPELSYLEPDAESPYRLKRTFEGGHTSYRLLMFSELFRRTARPGCGRPLQQVREELFDRHGAPPRGAAAALAAEVRRLHEVDNFYDFFREMGLQKIPGVRCFTAVLRATVKDSVSYGYSSLGLSQDVAYLLRRQKERGVGVVPGLQMLRGTGEFSVPRHLTFFPSKRGGARLSGRRG
;
A
#
# COMPACT_ATOMS: atom_id res chain seq x y z
N MET A 1 -34.38 16.46 31.65
CA MET A 1 -34.65 16.67 33.08
C MET A 1 -35.38 15.47 33.64
N PHE A 2 -34.89 14.88 34.74
CA PHE A 2 -35.53 13.74 35.40
C PHE A 2 -36.50 14.21 36.48
N PRO A 3 -37.77 13.76 36.48
CA PRO A 3 -38.67 14.01 37.59
C PRO A 3 -38.28 13.16 38.83
N PRO A 4 -38.66 13.54 40.05
CA PRO A 4 -38.43 12.75 41.26
C PRO A 4 -38.99 11.32 41.18
N GLU A 5 -40.03 11.11 40.37
CA GLU A 5 -40.69 9.82 40.18
C GLU A 5 -40.07 8.97 39.05
N TYR A 6 -38.94 9.37 38.47
CA TYR A 6 -38.22 8.54 37.50
C TYR A 6 -37.71 7.25 38.18
N PRO A 7 -37.81 6.05 37.56
CA PRO A 7 -38.23 5.76 36.18
C PRO A 7 -39.72 5.49 35.97
N LEU A 8 -40.56 5.62 37.00
CA LEU A 8 -42.01 5.41 36.89
C LEU A 8 -42.69 6.44 35.98
N ARG A 9 -42.08 7.62 35.84
CA ARG A 9 -42.51 8.69 34.94
C ARG A 9 -41.40 9.06 33.94
N ALA A 10 -41.79 9.32 32.69
CA ALA A 10 -40.87 9.71 31.63
C ALA A 10 -40.04 10.96 31.99
N PRO A 11 -38.77 11.04 31.57
CA PRO A 11 -37.99 12.26 31.69
C PRO A 11 -38.52 13.32 30.73
N ARG A 12 -38.43 14.60 31.13
CA ARG A 12 -38.71 15.72 30.22
C ARG A 12 -37.50 15.96 29.32
N ILE A 13 -37.70 15.83 28.01
CA ILE A 13 -36.67 16.09 26.99
C ILE A 13 -37.11 17.32 26.18
N SER A 14 -36.19 18.26 26.01
CA SER A 14 -36.38 19.48 25.22
C SER A 14 -35.20 19.66 24.27
N THR A 15 -35.40 20.43 23.21
CA THR A 15 -34.34 20.78 22.26
C THR A 15 -33.82 22.18 22.57
N ASP A 16 -32.52 22.31 22.79
CA ASP A 16 -31.87 23.62 22.98
C ASP A 16 -31.60 24.32 21.64
N THR A 17 -31.49 23.54 20.57
CA THR A 17 -31.31 24.03 19.20
C THR A 17 -32.67 24.21 18.53
N GLN A 18 -32.84 25.30 17.76
CA GLN A 18 -34.03 25.48 16.95
C GLN A 18 -34.05 24.44 15.82
N ILE A 19 -35.08 23.59 15.82
CA ILE A 19 -35.29 22.54 14.82
C ILE A 19 -36.67 22.76 14.20
N SER A 20 -36.70 23.00 12.89
CA SER A 20 -37.95 22.95 12.13
C SER A 20 -38.34 21.48 11.97
N HIS A 21 -39.37 21.02 12.66
CA HIS A 21 -39.86 19.64 12.54
C HIS A 21 -41.34 19.55 12.92
N PRO A 22 -42.18 18.74 12.22
CA PRO A 22 -43.64 18.72 12.44
C PRO A 22 -44.10 18.38 13.87
N TYR A 23 -43.23 17.76 14.66
CA TYR A 23 -43.48 17.34 16.04
C TYR A 23 -42.54 18.01 17.05
N VAL A 24 -41.86 19.09 16.65
CA VAL A 24 -41.08 19.95 17.55
C VAL A 24 -41.82 21.28 17.63
N ILE A 25 -42.36 21.61 18.81
CA ILE A 25 -43.13 22.84 19.04
C ILE A 25 -42.31 23.72 19.98
N GLY A 26 -41.62 24.72 19.42
CA GLY A 26 -40.63 25.49 20.17
C GLY A 26 -39.46 24.60 20.58
N SER A 27 -39.29 24.38 21.88
CA SER A 27 -38.31 23.44 22.46
C SER A 27 -38.94 22.11 22.92
N TYR A 28 -40.25 21.93 22.74
CA TYR A 28 -40.99 20.74 23.18
C TYR A 28 -41.05 19.65 22.11
N LEU A 29 -40.80 18.40 22.51
CA LEU A 29 -40.87 17.22 21.65
C LEU A 29 -42.22 16.51 21.80
N CYS A 30 -43.02 16.49 20.73
CA CYS A 30 -44.28 15.77 20.68
C CYS A 30 -44.08 14.30 20.24
N ALA A 31 -43.48 13.49 21.11
CA ALA A 31 -43.30 12.05 20.92
C ALA A 31 -44.14 11.25 21.92
N SER A 32 -44.87 10.21 21.46
CA SER A 32 -45.77 9.42 22.32
C SER A 32 -45.03 8.82 23.51
N ILE A 33 -43.87 8.19 23.28
CA ILE A 33 -43.02 7.63 24.34
C ILE A 33 -42.67 8.61 25.48
N LEU A 34 -42.69 9.92 25.24
CA LEU A 34 -42.41 10.93 26.27
C LEU A 34 -43.67 11.55 26.88
N ASN A 35 -44.81 11.48 26.20
CA ASN A 35 -45.97 12.32 26.48
C ASN A 35 -47.25 11.54 26.83
N THR A 36 -47.31 10.24 26.54
CA THR A 36 -48.45 9.37 26.90
C THR A 36 -48.01 8.37 27.96
N ALA A 37 -48.77 8.30 29.06
CA ALA A 37 -48.50 7.35 30.14
C ALA A 37 -48.63 5.89 29.70
N ALA A 38 -49.35 5.62 28.60
CA ALA A 38 -49.54 4.30 28.02
C ALA A 38 -48.30 3.81 27.24
N ASP A 39 -47.50 4.73 26.67
CA ASP A 39 -46.36 4.39 25.82
C ASP A 39 -45.00 4.52 26.53
N TRP A 40 -44.98 4.97 27.80
CA TRP A 40 -43.78 4.99 28.65
C TRP A 40 -43.72 3.74 29.53
N THR A 41 -42.58 3.04 29.53
CA THR A 41 -42.29 1.97 30.50
C THR A 41 -41.01 2.24 31.27
N PRO A 42 -40.97 1.96 32.59
CA PRO A 42 -39.75 2.03 33.40
C PRO A 42 -38.62 1.12 32.91
N ALA A 43 -38.92 0.16 32.02
CA ALA A 43 -37.92 -0.69 31.38
C ALA A 43 -37.08 0.05 30.31
N TYR A 44 -37.49 1.25 29.89
CA TYR A 44 -36.72 2.04 28.94
C TYR A 44 -35.46 2.63 29.56
N THR A 45 -34.32 2.17 29.05
CA THR A 45 -33.03 2.76 29.36
C THR A 45 -32.90 4.11 28.64
N LEU A 46 -32.10 5.02 29.19
CA LEU A 46 -31.76 6.28 28.52
C LEU A 46 -31.18 6.07 27.12
N LYS A 47 -30.40 5.00 26.92
CA LYS A 47 -29.90 4.57 25.61
C LYS A 47 -31.07 4.25 24.66
N GLY A 48 -32.06 3.48 25.12
CA GLY A 48 -33.26 3.15 24.34
C GLY A 48 -34.06 4.41 23.95
N VAL A 49 -34.26 5.33 24.89
CA VAL A 49 -34.94 6.61 24.62
C VAL A 49 -34.18 7.43 23.57
N ALA A 50 -32.85 7.52 23.67
CA ALA A 50 -32.02 8.24 22.70
C ALA A 50 -32.07 7.63 21.29
N ILE A 51 -32.03 6.29 21.19
CA ILE A 51 -32.17 5.57 19.90
C ILE A 51 -33.55 5.84 19.27
N GLN A 52 -34.60 5.89 20.09
CA GLN A 52 -35.95 6.15 19.60
C GLN A 52 -36.12 7.59 19.13
N MET A 53 -35.50 8.55 19.82
CA MET A 53 -35.43 9.95 19.35
C MET A 53 -34.61 10.06 18.06
N LEU A 54 -33.51 9.31 17.93
CA LEU A 54 -32.74 9.27 16.68
C LEU A 54 -33.61 8.78 15.52
N SER A 55 -34.30 7.65 15.70
CA SER A 55 -35.23 7.12 14.69
C SER A 55 -36.33 8.11 14.32
N PHE A 56 -36.84 8.87 15.30
CA PHE A 56 -37.84 9.91 15.08
C PHE A 56 -37.34 11.04 14.17
N PHE A 57 -36.08 11.49 14.32
CA PHE A 57 -35.49 12.52 13.46
C PHE A 57 -34.95 12.00 12.12
N THR A 58 -34.56 10.72 12.04
CA THR A 58 -33.94 10.12 10.85
C THR A 58 -34.89 9.34 9.96
N SER A 59 -36.17 9.19 10.34
CA SER A 59 -37.17 8.53 9.50
C SER A 59 -37.39 9.29 8.18
N GLU A 60 -37.77 8.58 7.12
CA GLU A 60 -38.05 9.19 5.81
C GLU A 60 -39.43 9.87 5.79
N THR A 61 -40.36 9.33 6.57
CA THR A 61 -41.74 9.78 6.69
C THR A 61 -42.22 9.66 8.14
N LEU A 62 -43.18 10.51 8.51
CA LEU A 62 -43.90 10.41 9.79
C LEU A 62 -45.42 10.45 9.57
N GLU A 63 -46.16 9.68 10.34
CA GLU A 63 -47.63 9.63 10.29
C GLU A 63 -48.26 10.58 11.31
N GLN A 64 -49.03 11.57 10.81
CA GLN A 64 -49.74 12.53 11.67
C GLN A 64 -50.99 11.93 12.31
N VAL A 65 -50.98 11.88 13.65
CA VAL A 65 -52.09 11.38 14.49
C VAL A 65 -53.35 12.22 14.29
N TYR A 66 -53.22 13.52 13.99
CA TYR A 66 -54.33 14.38 13.60
C TYR A 66 -54.21 14.75 12.11
N GLY A 67 -54.99 14.07 11.26
CA GLY A 67 -55.13 14.42 9.84
C GLY A 67 -54.74 13.32 8.85
N GLY A 68 -54.21 12.18 9.29
CA GLY A 68 -54.02 10.97 8.45
C GLY A 68 -53.06 11.15 7.27
N ARG A 69 -52.22 12.19 7.29
CA ARG A 69 -51.25 12.48 6.22
C ARG A 69 -49.85 12.05 6.65
N THR A 70 -49.17 11.36 5.75
CA THR A 70 -47.75 11.02 5.88
C THR A 70 -46.92 12.21 5.43
N VAL A 71 -46.09 12.78 6.32
CA VAL A 71 -45.21 13.91 6.00
C VAL A 71 -43.82 13.39 5.65
N SER A 72 -43.31 13.73 4.46
CA SER A 72 -41.93 13.44 4.10
C SER A 72 -40.98 14.38 4.85
N LEU A 73 -39.95 13.82 5.47
CA LEU A 73 -38.94 14.59 6.19
C LEU A 73 -37.82 15.12 5.28
N LEU A 74 -37.88 14.89 3.96
CA LEU A 74 -36.87 15.37 3.01
C LEU A 74 -36.86 16.90 2.88
N SER A 75 -38.01 17.56 2.83
CA SER A 75 -38.10 19.03 2.80
C SER A 75 -37.64 19.64 4.12
N VAL A 76 -38.08 19.06 5.23
CA VAL A 76 -37.72 19.43 6.61
C VAL A 76 -36.20 19.41 6.82
N ARG A 77 -35.49 18.44 6.24
CA ARG A 77 -34.02 18.35 6.30
C ARG A 77 -33.32 19.48 5.55
N ASN A 78 -33.87 19.92 4.41
CA ASN A 78 -33.31 21.04 3.66
C ASN A 78 -33.55 22.37 4.38
N ASP A 79 -34.73 22.54 4.99
CA ASP A 79 -35.07 23.75 5.75
C ASP A 79 -34.15 23.91 6.97
N ASN A 80 -33.88 22.83 7.71
CA ASN A 80 -32.97 22.87 8.85
C ASN A 80 -31.51 23.19 8.49
N ARG A 81 -31.07 22.88 7.26
CA ARG A 81 -29.71 23.25 6.79
C ARG A 81 -29.54 24.75 6.59
N GLN A 82 -30.62 25.48 6.38
CA GLN A 82 -30.59 26.92 6.11
C GLN A 82 -30.89 27.78 7.35
N LEU A 83 -31.25 27.16 8.49
CA LEU A 83 -31.49 27.89 9.72
C LEU A 83 -30.17 28.43 10.31
N PRO A 84 -30.07 29.74 10.60
CA PRO A 84 -28.93 30.30 11.30
C PRO A 84 -28.89 29.76 12.73
N GLN A 85 -27.84 29.02 13.06
CA GLN A 85 -27.66 28.48 14.41
C GLN A 85 -26.92 29.51 15.26
N SER A 86 -27.65 30.32 16.02
CA SER A 86 -27.04 31.15 17.07
C SER A 86 -26.79 30.28 18.30
N PHE A 87 -25.57 29.79 18.46
CA PHE A 87 -25.16 29.06 19.65
C PHE A 87 -24.72 30.01 20.75
N ASP A 88 -25.67 30.71 21.37
CA ASP A 88 -25.43 31.32 22.68
C ASP A 88 -25.78 30.30 23.75
N CYS A 89 -24.86 29.36 23.97
CA CYS A 89 -24.96 28.43 25.09
C CYS A 89 -23.72 28.53 25.97
N GLU A 90 -23.82 29.33 27.03
CA GLU A 90 -22.79 29.42 28.08
C GLU A 90 -22.55 28.10 28.83
N ARG A 91 -23.30 27.02 28.52
CA ARG A 91 -23.13 25.67 29.13
C ARG A 91 -23.01 24.51 28.12
N GLY A 92 -22.94 24.79 26.82
CA GLY A 92 -23.06 23.79 25.75
C GLY A 92 -21.74 23.18 25.23
N GLN A 93 -20.59 23.60 25.77
CA GLN A 93 -19.30 23.24 25.19
C GLN A 93 -18.80 21.82 25.55
N HIS A 94 -19.47 21.09 26.44
CA HIS A 94 -18.89 19.87 27.01
C HIS A 94 -18.75 18.69 26.04
N LEU A 95 -19.72 18.45 25.13
CA LEU A 95 -19.63 17.32 24.19
C LEU A 95 -18.56 17.57 23.12
N ALA A 96 -18.52 18.80 22.58
CA ALA A 96 -17.53 19.20 21.59
C ALA A 96 -16.09 19.26 22.15
N GLN A 97 -15.95 19.37 23.47
CA GLN A 97 -14.66 19.34 24.18
C GLN A 97 -14.32 17.96 24.76
N MET A 98 -15.19 16.94 24.63
CA MET A 98 -14.89 15.61 25.15
C MET A 98 -13.58 15.07 24.54
N PRO A 99 -12.72 14.43 25.35
CA PRO A 99 -11.55 13.72 24.83
C PRO A 99 -11.94 12.69 23.78
N ALA A 100 -11.09 12.50 22.78
CA ALA A 100 -11.33 11.59 21.65
C ALA A 100 -11.57 10.15 22.13
N GLU A 101 -10.91 9.75 23.20
CA GLU A 101 -10.97 8.43 23.83
C GLU A 101 -12.36 8.12 24.38
N ILE A 102 -13.01 9.11 24.99
CA ILE A 102 -14.38 8.97 25.51
C ILE A 102 -15.37 8.84 24.35
N LEU A 103 -15.20 9.66 23.31
CA LEU A 103 -16.03 9.58 22.10
C LEU A 103 -15.85 8.24 21.38
N LEU A 104 -14.63 7.71 21.30
CA LEU A 104 -14.36 6.38 20.73
C LEU A 104 -15.01 5.27 21.55
N THR A 105 -15.04 5.39 22.87
CA THR A 105 -15.75 4.43 23.74
C THR A 105 -17.24 4.45 23.48
N ILE A 106 -17.84 5.63 23.30
CA ILE A 106 -19.27 5.76 22.94
C ILE A 106 -19.53 5.15 21.56
N ILE A 107 -18.70 5.51 20.59
CA ILE A 107 -18.73 5.01 19.21
C ILE A 107 -18.69 3.47 19.20
N ASP A 108 -17.85 2.84 20.02
CA ASP A 108 -17.71 1.38 20.06
C ASP A 108 -18.96 0.65 20.58
N THR A 109 -19.89 1.36 21.23
CA THR A 109 -21.17 0.78 21.68
C THR A 109 -22.34 0.93 20.70
N LEU A 110 -22.16 1.67 19.60
CA LEU A 110 -23.21 1.94 18.61
C LEU A 110 -23.33 0.81 17.60
N GLU A 111 -24.52 0.50 17.09
CA GLU A 111 -24.64 -0.43 15.96
C GLU A 111 -24.22 0.24 14.65
N PHE A 112 -23.94 -0.52 13.58
CA PHE A 112 -23.44 0.04 12.31
C PHE A 112 -24.37 1.13 11.73
N ARG A 113 -25.69 0.94 11.82
CA ARG A 113 -26.67 1.92 11.38
C ARG A 113 -26.54 3.24 12.15
N ASP A 114 -26.47 3.16 13.47
CA ASP A 114 -26.40 4.33 14.34
C ASP A 114 -25.03 5.01 14.25
N LEU A 115 -23.97 4.24 14.06
CA LEU A 115 -22.62 4.73 13.78
C LEU A 115 -22.61 5.58 12.50
N THR A 116 -23.26 5.09 11.44
CA THR A 116 -23.33 5.79 10.16
C THR A 116 -24.14 7.07 10.27
N ALA A 117 -25.27 7.03 10.97
CA ALA A 117 -26.08 8.22 11.26
C ALA A 117 -25.31 9.25 12.10
N PHE A 118 -24.54 8.79 13.10
CA PHE A 118 -23.77 9.67 13.97
C PHE A 118 -22.59 10.32 13.24
N ALA A 119 -21.91 9.57 12.38
CA ALA A 119 -20.87 10.10 11.49
C ALA A 119 -21.40 11.17 10.53
N GLN A 120 -22.63 10.99 10.02
CA GLN A 120 -23.28 11.97 9.14
C GLN A 120 -23.73 13.22 9.88
N ALA A 121 -24.17 13.07 11.14
CA ALA A 121 -24.63 14.18 11.96
C ALA A 121 -23.48 15.02 12.53
N TRP A 122 -22.31 14.42 12.78
CA TRP A 122 -21.18 15.11 13.41
C TRP A 122 -19.83 14.76 12.77
N THR A 123 -19.22 15.75 12.12
CA THR A 123 -17.94 15.62 11.42
C THR A 123 -16.80 15.13 12.30
N ARG A 124 -16.72 15.55 13.57
CA ARG A 124 -15.71 15.08 14.51
C ARG A 124 -15.80 13.57 14.77
N VAL A 125 -17.01 13.03 14.85
CA VAL A 125 -17.24 11.59 15.00
C VAL A 125 -16.86 10.85 13.72
N SER A 126 -17.21 11.40 12.55
CA SER A 126 -16.76 10.87 11.26
C SER A 126 -15.23 10.79 11.18
N ASP A 127 -14.54 11.85 11.60
CA ASP A 127 -13.09 11.89 11.67
C ASP A 127 -12.52 10.86 12.63
N LEU A 128 -13.13 10.67 13.82
CA LEU A 128 -12.73 9.66 14.80
C LEU A 128 -12.96 8.23 14.32
N ILE A 129 -14.06 7.96 13.61
CA ILE A 129 -14.35 6.65 13.02
C ILE A 129 -13.27 6.28 12.00
N VAL A 130 -12.84 7.25 11.18
CA VAL A 130 -11.78 7.06 10.19
C VAL A 130 -10.41 6.96 10.85
N GLN A 131 -10.09 7.85 11.81
CA GLN A 131 -8.81 7.86 12.51
C GLN A 131 -8.58 6.62 13.36
N GLY A 132 -9.63 6.17 14.06
CA GLY A 132 -9.60 4.96 14.89
C GLY A 132 -9.88 3.66 14.14
N ASP A 133 -10.03 3.70 12.80
CA ASP A 133 -10.35 2.54 11.93
C ASP A 133 -11.52 1.68 12.47
N VAL A 134 -12.50 2.33 13.08
CA VAL A 134 -13.55 1.71 13.91
C VAL A 134 -14.32 0.64 13.14
N VAL A 135 -14.65 0.92 11.87
CA VAL A 135 -15.39 -0.03 11.01
C VAL A 135 -14.59 -1.30 10.77
N ARG A 136 -13.30 -1.18 10.41
CA ARG A 136 -12.43 -2.34 10.17
C ARG A 136 -12.21 -3.14 11.45
N LEU A 137 -11.98 -2.45 12.57
CA LEU A 137 -11.79 -3.07 13.87
C LEU A 137 -13.00 -3.89 14.31
N ARG A 138 -14.22 -3.43 14.02
CA ARG A 138 -15.46 -4.18 14.31
C ARG A 138 -15.64 -5.43 13.46
N GLU A 139 -15.10 -5.43 12.25
CA GLU A 139 -15.09 -6.59 11.36
C GLU A 139 -14.00 -7.61 11.74
N LEU A 140 -13.00 -7.21 12.53
CA LEU A 140 -11.97 -8.11 13.08
C LEU A 140 -12.53 -8.93 14.25
N GLN A 141 -13.28 -9.97 13.88
CA GLN A 141 -13.81 -10.96 14.81
C GLN A 141 -13.20 -12.33 14.55
N CYS A 142 -13.01 -13.11 15.61
CA CYS A 142 -12.64 -14.51 15.47
C CYS A 142 -13.75 -15.25 14.71
N PHE A 143 -13.39 -15.92 13.62
CA PHE A 143 -14.35 -16.61 12.75
C PHE A 143 -15.23 -17.62 13.51
N PHE A 144 -14.65 -18.30 14.50
CA PHE A 144 -15.33 -19.31 15.30
C PHE A 144 -16.12 -18.71 16.47
N THR A 145 -15.47 -17.91 17.32
CA THR A 145 -16.11 -17.41 18.55
C THR A 145 -16.97 -16.17 18.32
N LYS A 146 -16.85 -15.53 17.15
CA LYS A 146 -17.43 -14.22 16.82
C LYS A 146 -17.05 -13.10 17.79
N ALA A 147 -16.11 -13.35 18.70
CA ALA A 147 -15.59 -12.37 19.63
C ALA A 147 -14.67 -11.39 18.88
N ASN A 148 -14.82 -10.10 19.16
CA ASN A 148 -13.92 -9.06 18.66
C ASN A 148 -12.55 -9.15 19.37
N PHE A 149 -11.54 -8.47 18.81
CA PHE A 149 -10.18 -8.43 19.35
C PHE A 149 -10.06 -7.72 20.72
N ASN A 150 -11.07 -6.96 21.14
CA ASN A 150 -11.14 -6.30 22.45
C ASN A 150 -11.62 -7.26 23.56
N CYS A 151 -12.56 -8.16 23.25
CA CYS A 151 -13.17 -9.11 24.20
C CYS A 151 -12.39 -10.43 24.30
N ALA A 152 -11.63 -10.78 23.26
CA ALA A 152 -10.75 -11.93 23.27
C ALA A 152 -9.30 -11.48 23.19
N LYS A 153 -8.47 -11.89 24.16
CA LYS A 153 -7.01 -11.96 23.96
C LYS A 153 -6.74 -13.01 22.88
N LEU A 154 -6.96 -12.64 21.63
CA LEU A 154 -6.47 -13.38 20.46
C LEU A 154 -4.97 -13.16 20.44
N GLY A 155 -4.27 -13.90 21.31
CA GLY A 155 -2.84 -13.81 21.49
C GLY A 155 -2.13 -14.25 20.21
N VAL A 156 -1.90 -13.32 19.29
CA VAL A 156 -0.95 -13.52 18.18
C VAL A 156 0.49 -13.56 18.72
N ARG A 157 0.71 -13.17 19.99
CA ARG A 157 2.03 -13.05 20.59
C ARG A 157 2.77 -14.39 20.80
N GLY A 158 2.06 -15.46 21.17
CA GLY A 158 2.70 -16.76 21.47
C GLY A 158 3.07 -17.54 20.21
N ASP A 159 2.17 -17.53 19.21
CA ASP A 159 2.27 -18.41 18.06
C ASP A 159 2.76 -17.73 16.78
N ALA A 160 2.83 -16.38 16.67
CA ALA A 160 3.19 -15.75 15.40
C ALA A 160 4.56 -16.18 14.86
N LYS A 161 5.59 -16.30 15.71
CA LYS A 161 6.90 -16.81 15.30
C LYS A 161 6.80 -18.25 14.78
N MET A 162 6.01 -19.10 15.46
CA MET A 162 5.77 -20.49 15.07
C MET A 162 4.96 -20.60 13.77
N ARG A 163 3.91 -19.80 13.61
CA ARG A 163 3.07 -19.73 12.40
C ARG A 163 3.86 -19.18 11.22
N LEU A 164 4.68 -18.15 11.40
CA LEU A 164 5.58 -17.66 10.35
C LEU A 164 6.61 -18.71 9.95
N ALA A 165 7.14 -19.48 10.92
CA ALA A 165 8.02 -20.60 10.60
C ALA A 165 7.30 -21.72 9.82
N GLN A 166 6.05 -22.04 10.18
CA GLN A 166 5.21 -23.00 9.43
C GLN A 166 4.94 -22.49 8.02
N ILE A 167 4.52 -21.23 7.86
CA ILE A 167 4.27 -20.59 6.56
C ILE A 167 5.55 -20.58 5.73
N GLY A 168 6.70 -20.26 6.33
CA GLY A 168 8.01 -20.32 5.66
C GLY A 168 8.33 -21.72 5.14
N LYS A 169 8.00 -22.76 5.92
CA LYS A 169 8.13 -24.17 5.48
C LYS A 169 7.21 -24.48 4.30
N TYR A 170 5.94 -24.08 4.35
CA TYR A 170 4.97 -24.29 3.26
C TYR A 170 5.34 -23.53 1.98
N ALA A 171 5.84 -22.30 2.11
CA ALA A 171 6.27 -21.46 0.99
C ALA A 171 7.62 -21.89 0.38
N GLY A 172 8.20 -23.00 0.84
CA GLY A 172 9.49 -23.49 0.33
C GLY A 172 10.69 -22.60 0.71
N LEU A 173 10.53 -21.71 1.69
CA LEU A 173 11.60 -20.81 2.15
C LEU A 173 12.61 -21.53 3.06
N GLY A 174 12.29 -22.72 3.58
CA GLY A 174 13.16 -23.55 4.42
C GLY A 174 13.13 -23.15 5.91
N ARG A 175 14.12 -23.59 6.70
CA ARG A 175 14.34 -23.12 8.10
C ARG A 175 14.97 -21.73 8.10
N ARG A 176 14.24 -20.72 7.63
CA ARG A 176 14.69 -19.32 7.66
C ARG A 176 14.26 -18.61 8.92
N LEU A 177 15.02 -17.59 9.30
CA LEU A 177 14.71 -16.71 10.43
C LEU A 177 13.37 -15.99 10.15
N THR A 178 12.62 -15.67 11.21
CA THR A 178 11.32 -14.95 11.10
C THR A 178 11.42 -13.69 10.25
N LEU A 179 12.54 -12.97 10.37
CA LEU A 179 12.86 -11.78 9.59
C LEU A 179 12.89 -12.03 8.08
N ASP A 180 13.45 -13.15 7.63
CA ASP A 180 13.55 -13.48 6.21
C ASP A 180 12.20 -13.88 5.61
N VAL A 181 11.34 -14.50 6.41
CA VAL A 181 9.97 -14.85 6.00
C VAL A 181 9.15 -13.58 5.80
N LEU A 182 9.19 -12.65 6.76
CA LEU A 182 8.51 -11.35 6.63
C LEU A 182 9.05 -10.53 5.47
N ALA A 183 10.37 -10.49 5.30
CA ALA A 183 11.00 -9.81 4.17
C ALA A 183 10.56 -10.41 2.82
N ALA A 184 10.40 -11.74 2.74
CA ALA A 184 9.90 -12.39 1.54
C ALA A 184 8.44 -12.00 1.24
N PHE A 185 7.56 -12.01 2.25
CA PHE A 185 6.16 -11.61 2.09
C PHE A 185 6.00 -10.15 1.68
N MET A 186 6.70 -9.24 2.38
CA MET A 186 6.71 -7.83 2.05
C MET A 186 7.20 -7.63 0.61
N ASN A 187 8.33 -8.23 0.24
CA ASN A 187 8.85 -8.14 -1.12
C ASN A 187 7.87 -8.68 -2.17
N ASP A 188 7.16 -9.79 -1.91
CA ASP A 188 6.16 -10.35 -2.83
C ASP A 188 5.00 -9.38 -3.07
N ILE A 189 4.50 -8.72 -2.02
CA ILE A 189 3.45 -7.70 -2.16
C ILE A 189 3.93 -6.55 -3.06
N VAL A 190 5.16 -6.05 -2.86
CA VAL A 190 5.72 -4.99 -3.71
C VAL A 190 5.84 -5.45 -5.16
N VAL A 191 6.29 -6.68 -5.39
CA VAL A 191 6.38 -7.26 -6.73
C VAL A 191 5.01 -7.36 -7.40
N ARG A 192 3.98 -7.82 -6.68
CA ARG A 192 2.62 -7.93 -7.22
C ARG A 192 1.99 -6.56 -7.48
N LEU A 193 2.14 -5.62 -6.56
CA LEU A 193 1.66 -4.24 -6.72
C LEU A 193 2.18 -3.62 -8.03
N ASN A 194 3.45 -3.88 -8.36
CA ASN A 194 4.09 -3.35 -9.56
C ASN A 194 3.81 -4.16 -10.85
N LYS A 195 3.16 -5.33 -10.76
CA LYS A 195 2.69 -6.10 -11.93
C LYS A 195 1.31 -5.66 -12.39
N HIS A 196 0.39 -5.35 -11.47
CA HIS A 196 -1.03 -5.11 -11.77
C HIS A 196 -1.37 -3.74 -12.40
N VAL A 197 -0.44 -2.80 -12.48
CA VAL A 197 -0.67 -1.47 -13.09
C VAL A 197 -0.46 -1.48 -14.61
N LYS A 198 0.09 -2.56 -15.19
CA LYS A 198 0.39 -2.65 -16.64
C LYS A 198 -0.79 -3.08 -17.52
N GLU A 199 -1.93 -3.47 -16.96
CA GLU A 199 -3.13 -3.79 -17.76
C GLU A 199 -4.05 -2.56 -17.81
N PRO A 200 -4.16 -1.86 -18.96
CA PRO A 200 -5.27 -0.93 -19.13
C PRO A 200 -6.57 -1.73 -18.98
N ALA A 201 -7.49 -1.22 -18.17
CA ALA A 201 -8.80 -1.85 -17.98
C ALA A 201 -9.41 -2.12 -19.36
N LYS A 202 -9.54 -3.40 -19.73
CA LYS A 202 -10.35 -3.75 -20.90
C LYS A 202 -11.75 -3.24 -20.60
N PRO A 203 -12.36 -2.40 -21.45
CA PRO A 203 -13.77 -2.07 -21.27
C PRO A 203 -14.52 -3.40 -21.24
N GLN A 204 -15.21 -3.68 -20.15
CA GLN A 204 -16.14 -4.79 -20.08
C GLN A 204 -17.21 -4.49 -21.12
N ALA A 205 -17.07 -5.09 -22.31
CA ALA A 205 -18.18 -5.19 -23.24
C ALA A 205 -19.25 -5.99 -22.49
N ALA A 206 -20.30 -5.28 -22.08
CA ALA A 206 -21.50 -5.86 -21.51
C ALA A 206 -22.10 -6.79 -22.57
N ALA A 207 -21.77 -8.08 -22.51
CA ALA A 207 -22.46 -9.12 -23.25
C ALA A 207 -23.79 -9.40 -22.55
N TRP A 208 -24.75 -8.51 -22.73
CA TRP A 208 -26.15 -8.78 -22.41
C TRP A 208 -26.95 -8.72 -23.73
N PRO A 209 -27.72 -9.75 -24.08
CA PRO A 209 -28.60 -9.71 -25.25
C PRO A 209 -29.60 -8.56 -25.10
N MET A 210 -29.66 -7.73 -26.12
CA MET A 210 -30.51 -6.55 -26.20
C MET A 210 -31.94 -6.96 -26.51
N TRP A 211 -32.74 -7.27 -25.49
CA TRP A 211 -34.19 -7.10 -25.51
C TRP A 211 -34.75 -7.08 -24.08
N ASP A 212 -35.60 -6.09 -23.82
CA ASP A 212 -36.53 -5.93 -22.68
C ASP A 212 -36.01 -5.47 -21.30
N ILE A 213 -35.64 -4.18 -21.18
CA ILE A 213 -35.89 -3.40 -19.94
C ILE A 213 -36.27 -1.95 -20.29
N PRO A 214 -37.50 -1.48 -19.99
CA PRO A 214 -37.85 -0.07 -20.04
C PRO A 214 -37.40 0.61 -18.73
N TYR A 215 -36.73 1.76 -18.86
CA TYR A 215 -36.08 2.59 -17.82
C TYR A 215 -34.62 2.25 -17.51
N LEU A 216 -33.70 2.87 -18.27
CA LEU A 216 -32.30 3.08 -17.87
C LEU A 216 -32.08 4.57 -17.54
N PRO A 217 -31.40 4.92 -16.45
CA PRO A 217 -30.91 6.29 -16.22
C PRO A 217 -29.96 6.72 -17.34
N THR A 218 -30.05 7.98 -17.76
CA THR A 218 -29.36 8.56 -18.93
C THR A 218 -27.83 8.71 -18.81
N GLU A 219 -27.17 8.11 -17.83
CA GLU A 219 -25.72 8.07 -17.76
C GLU A 219 -25.25 6.73 -17.20
N PRO A 220 -24.31 6.01 -17.86
CA PRO A 220 -23.69 4.85 -17.24
C PRO A 220 -22.96 5.32 -15.98
N PRO A 221 -23.12 4.64 -14.82
CA PRO A 221 -22.34 4.98 -13.64
C PRO A 221 -20.86 4.91 -14.02
N ALA A 222 -20.14 6.03 -13.80
CA ALA A 222 -18.72 6.12 -14.07
C ALA A 222 -18.02 4.86 -13.52
N PRO A 223 -17.10 4.22 -14.28
CA PRO A 223 -16.49 2.97 -13.86
C PRO A 223 -15.84 3.17 -12.49
N LYS A 224 -16.44 2.60 -11.44
CA LYS A 224 -15.88 2.60 -10.09
C LYS A 224 -14.49 1.97 -10.20
N SER A 225 -13.47 2.75 -9.89
CA SER A 225 -12.07 2.40 -10.12
C SER A 225 -11.61 1.29 -9.16
N THR A 226 -11.92 0.03 -9.48
CA THR A 226 -11.53 -1.15 -8.70
C THR A 226 -10.01 -1.24 -8.51
N LEU A 227 -9.22 -0.70 -9.45
CA LEU A 227 -7.76 -0.62 -9.41
C LEU A 227 -7.21 0.33 -8.33
N ARG A 228 -7.90 1.47 -8.08
CA ARG A 228 -7.49 2.43 -7.04
C ARG A 228 -7.63 1.80 -5.66
N HIS A 229 -8.80 1.20 -5.39
CA HIS A 229 -9.07 0.54 -4.12
C HIS A 229 -8.17 -0.69 -3.89
N ALA A 230 -7.88 -1.49 -4.92
CA ALA A 230 -6.98 -2.63 -4.79
C ALA A 230 -5.53 -2.24 -4.43
N SER A 231 -5.03 -1.14 -5.00
CA SER A 231 -3.68 -0.64 -4.69
C SER A 231 -3.60 -0.05 -3.28
N GLU A 232 -4.64 0.67 -2.84
CA GLU A 232 -4.75 1.18 -1.46
C GLU A 232 -4.81 0.04 -0.44
N LYS A 233 -5.62 -1.00 -0.68
CA LYS A 233 -5.68 -2.18 0.20
C LYS A 233 -4.38 -2.98 0.25
N ALA A 234 -3.66 -3.07 -0.87
CA ALA A 234 -2.34 -3.69 -0.89
C ALA A 234 -1.31 -2.89 -0.06
N ILE A 235 -1.37 -1.55 -0.13
CA ILE A 235 -0.52 -0.66 0.69
C ILE A 235 -0.89 -0.79 2.17
N GLU A 236 -2.17 -0.77 2.53
CA GLU A 236 -2.62 -1.05 3.90
C GLU A 236 -2.06 -2.38 4.40
N SER A 237 -2.18 -3.45 3.63
CA SER A 237 -1.64 -4.79 3.99
C SER A 237 -0.12 -4.76 4.20
N TYR A 238 0.60 -3.98 3.40
CA TYR A 238 2.04 -3.78 3.56
C TYR A 238 2.39 -3.06 4.87
N PHE A 239 1.60 -2.06 5.28
CA PHE A 239 1.74 -1.39 6.59
C PHE A 239 1.47 -2.33 7.77
N HIS A 240 0.53 -3.28 7.67
CA HIS A 240 0.31 -4.28 8.73
C HIS A 240 1.50 -5.24 8.87
N LEU A 241 2.10 -5.68 7.76
CA LEU A 241 3.33 -6.48 7.82
C LEU A 241 4.51 -5.68 8.35
N PHE A 242 4.61 -4.40 7.99
CA PHE A 242 5.60 -3.50 8.56
C PHE A 242 5.41 -3.33 10.08
N HIS A 243 4.17 -3.18 10.55
CA HIS A 243 3.86 -3.14 11.97
C HIS A 243 4.31 -4.42 12.68
N MET A 244 4.01 -5.60 12.13
CA MET A 244 4.49 -6.86 12.67
C MET A 244 6.02 -6.95 12.71
N LEU A 245 6.69 -6.50 11.64
CA LEU A 245 8.14 -6.46 11.55
C LEU A 245 8.75 -5.54 12.62
N VAL A 246 8.19 -4.36 12.82
CA VAL A 246 8.62 -3.39 13.85
C VAL A 246 8.38 -3.93 15.26
N CYS A 247 7.25 -4.61 15.50
CA CYS A 247 6.97 -5.27 16.77
C CYS A 247 8.04 -6.30 17.12
N PHE A 248 8.38 -7.20 16.18
CA PHE A 248 9.45 -8.17 16.42
C PHE A 248 10.82 -7.52 16.58
N ALA A 249 11.14 -6.53 15.76
CA ALA A 249 12.43 -5.82 15.85
C ALA A 249 12.58 -5.04 17.17
N SER A 250 11.47 -4.55 17.74
CA SER A 250 11.48 -3.82 19.01
C SER A 250 11.56 -4.75 20.23
N GLU A 251 11.10 -6.01 20.11
CA GLU A 251 11.18 -7.02 21.17
C GLU A 251 12.51 -7.81 21.13
N ASP A 252 13.10 -8.00 19.94
CA ASP A 252 14.29 -8.81 19.72
C ASP A 252 15.38 -8.01 19.00
N ARG A 253 16.32 -7.48 19.78
CA ARG A 253 17.44 -6.67 19.28
C ARG A 253 18.35 -7.44 18.33
N ALA A 254 18.40 -8.78 18.42
CA ALA A 254 19.20 -9.60 17.51
C ALA A 254 18.71 -9.50 16.05
N LEU A 255 17.42 -9.21 15.83
CA LEU A 255 16.87 -8.97 14.49
C LEU A 255 17.39 -7.66 13.89
N VAL A 256 17.44 -6.59 14.68
CA VAL A 256 17.98 -5.29 14.26
C VAL A 256 19.49 -5.41 14.01
N GLU A 257 20.21 -6.11 14.87
CA GLU A 257 21.64 -6.39 14.66
C GLU A 257 21.91 -7.21 13.40
N THR A 258 21.04 -8.17 13.10
CA THR A 258 21.11 -8.95 11.86
C THR A 258 20.87 -8.06 10.64
N ALA A 259 19.84 -7.21 10.66
CA ALA A 259 19.58 -6.23 9.60
C ALA A 259 20.77 -5.29 9.39
N ASN A 260 21.28 -4.71 10.49
CA ASN A 260 22.45 -3.83 10.50
C ASN A 260 23.68 -4.51 9.91
N ARG A 261 23.97 -5.76 10.30
CA ARG A 261 25.09 -6.55 9.77
C ARG A 261 24.97 -6.74 8.27
N ARG A 262 23.80 -7.19 7.78
CA ARG A 262 23.54 -7.39 6.35
C ARG A 262 23.74 -6.13 5.52
N ILE A 263 23.34 -4.97 6.06
CA ILE A 263 23.49 -3.68 5.37
C ILE A 263 24.96 -3.23 5.39
N ARG A 264 25.66 -3.39 6.52
CA ARG A 264 27.10 -3.06 6.60
C ARG A 264 27.95 -3.95 5.70
N ASP A 265 27.67 -5.26 5.66
CA ASP A 265 28.35 -6.20 4.76
C ASP A 265 28.12 -5.81 3.28
N PHE A 266 26.89 -5.41 2.94
CA PHE A 266 26.58 -4.89 1.62
C PHE A 266 27.36 -3.59 1.32
N ALA A 267 27.35 -2.63 2.25
CA ALA A 267 28.07 -1.37 2.11
C ALA A 267 29.60 -1.60 1.95
N SER A 268 30.16 -2.57 2.67
CA SER A 268 31.60 -2.91 2.61
C SER A 268 32.02 -3.67 1.35
N GLY A 269 31.10 -3.91 0.40
CA GLY A 269 31.39 -4.55 -0.88
C GLY A 269 30.96 -6.01 -1.00
N GLN A 270 30.42 -6.64 0.06
CA GLN A 270 29.87 -8.01 -0.01
C GLN A 270 28.47 -8.04 -0.62
N ARG A 271 28.36 -7.49 -1.83
CA ARG A 271 27.08 -7.20 -2.50
C ARG A 271 26.61 -8.35 -3.36
N HIS A 272 27.47 -9.33 -3.59
CA HIS A 272 27.23 -10.35 -4.59
C HIS A 272 26.04 -11.26 -4.26
N LYS A 273 25.40 -11.83 -5.27
CA LYS A 273 24.25 -12.72 -5.13
C LYS A 273 24.51 -13.92 -4.19
N SER A 274 25.76 -14.35 -4.04
CA SER A 274 26.15 -15.39 -3.08
C SER A 274 25.96 -14.97 -1.62
N VAL A 275 26.23 -13.70 -1.30
CA VAL A 275 26.17 -13.14 0.06
C VAL A 275 24.84 -12.42 0.32
N CYS A 276 24.37 -11.65 -0.65
CA CYS A 276 23.09 -10.94 -0.65
C CYS A 276 22.19 -11.48 -1.78
N PRO A 277 21.52 -12.63 -1.60
CA PRO A 277 20.78 -13.28 -2.69
C PRO A 277 19.57 -12.46 -3.18
N ASN A 278 18.94 -11.67 -2.30
CA ASN A 278 17.74 -10.91 -2.62
C ASN A 278 17.87 -9.45 -2.17
N LEU A 279 17.97 -8.51 -3.12
CA LEU A 279 18.01 -7.07 -2.84
C LEU A 279 16.70 -6.57 -2.23
N GLY A 280 15.56 -7.15 -2.58
CA GLY A 280 14.27 -6.80 -1.96
C GLY A 280 14.23 -7.06 -0.46
N HIS A 281 14.89 -8.14 0.00
CA HIS A 281 15.02 -8.38 1.44
C HIS A 281 15.90 -7.33 2.11
N LEU A 282 17.00 -6.93 1.45
CA LEU A 282 17.87 -5.85 1.95
C LEU A 282 17.08 -4.54 2.13
N LEU A 283 16.19 -4.21 1.21
CA LEU A 283 15.31 -3.03 1.29
C LEU A 283 14.32 -3.11 2.46
N VAL A 284 13.83 -4.31 2.79
CA VAL A 284 13.01 -4.51 4.00
C VAL A 284 13.87 -4.40 5.27
N TYR A 285 15.10 -4.90 5.27
CA TYR A 285 16.00 -4.74 6.43
C TYR A 285 16.31 -3.27 6.70
N LEU A 286 16.39 -2.43 5.66
CA LEU A 286 16.62 -1.00 5.78
C LEU A 286 15.52 -0.25 6.54
N VAL A 287 14.28 -0.75 6.58
CA VAL A 287 13.21 -0.08 7.34
C VAL A 287 13.33 -0.29 8.86
N ILE A 288 14.01 -1.36 9.29
CA ILE A 288 14.26 -1.64 10.72
C ILE A 288 15.69 -1.38 11.17
N SER A 289 16.63 -1.17 10.25
CA SER A 289 18.03 -0.94 10.60
C SER A 289 18.28 0.42 11.24
N ASP A 290 19.34 0.52 12.03
CA ASP A 290 19.88 1.79 12.54
C ASP A 290 20.99 2.37 11.64
N VAL A 291 21.35 1.64 10.57
CA VAL A 291 22.33 2.12 9.58
C VAL A 291 21.69 3.21 8.73
N GLU A 292 22.36 4.35 8.65
CA GLU A 292 21.90 5.47 7.84
C GLU A 292 21.96 5.15 6.34
N MET A 293 20.93 5.55 5.60
CA MET A 293 20.91 5.47 4.14
C MET A 293 21.77 6.58 3.53
N THR A 294 23.05 6.28 3.31
CA THR A 294 24.00 7.21 2.68
C THR A 294 23.83 7.29 1.15
N GLU A 295 24.32 8.37 0.55
CA GLU A 295 24.45 8.51 -0.92
C GLU A 295 25.22 7.35 -1.55
N LEU A 296 26.29 6.89 -0.89
CA LEU A 296 27.11 5.78 -1.36
C LEU A 296 26.31 4.48 -1.38
N LEU A 297 25.61 4.17 -0.28
CA LEU A 297 24.77 2.96 -0.20
C LEU A 297 23.67 2.95 -1.26
N ARG A 298 23.05 4.11 -1.57
CA ARG A 298 22.08 4.23 -2.68
C ARG A 298 22.72 3.88 -4.02
N LYS A 299 23.89 4.45 -4.32
CA LYS A 299 24.64 4.17 -5.55
C LYS A 299 25.00 2.69 -5.66
N ASP A 300 25.40 2.09 -4.55
CA ASP A 300 25.76 0.69 -4.47
C ASP A 300 24.57 -0.25 -4.73
N ILE A 301 23.41 0.04 -4.15
CA ILE A 301 22.16 -0.71 -4.39
C ILE A 301 21.75 -0.59 -5.86
N ILE A 302 21.81 0.62 -6.43
CA ILE A 302 21.45 0.87 -7.83
C ILE A 302 22.39 0.13 -8.78
N THR A 303 23.70 0.28 -8.63
CA THR A 303 24.69 -0.36 -9.50
C THR A 303 24.61 -1.88 -9.43
N GLU A 304 24.44 -2.44 -8.23
CA GLU A 304 24.25 -3.88 -8.05
C GLU A 304 22.95 -4.37 -8.71
N ALA A 305 21.85 -3.61 -8.58
CA ALA A 305 20.59 -3.95 -9.23
C ALA A 305 20.72 -3.94 -10.76
N ILE A 306 21.41 -2.94 -11.34
CA ILE A 306 21.68 -2.86 -12.78
C ILE A 306 22.52 -4.07 -13.21
N ALA A 307 23.62 -4.37 -12.52
CA ALA A 307 24.50 -5.50 -12.84
C ALA A 307 23.77 -6.85 -12.82
N ARG A 308 22.86 -7.07 -11.85
CA ARG A 308 22.02 -8.28 -11.79
C ARG A 308 20.97 -8.33 -12.90
N ASN A 309 20.49 -7.18 -13.37
CA ASN A 309 19.50 -7.11 -14.44
C ASN A 309 20.09 -7.38 -15.82
N VAL A 310 21.41 -7.29 -16.02
CA VAL A 310 22.07 -7.46 -17.33
C VAL A 310 21.68 -8.77 -18.02
N VAL A 311 21.60 -9.90 -17.31
CA VAL A 311 21.18 -11.18 -17.91
C VAL A 311 19.77 -11.11 -18.49
N TRP A 312 18.86 -10.44 -17.78
CA TRP A 312 17.47 -10.25 -18.21
C TRP A 312 17.37 -9.18 -19.31
N LEU A 313 18.27 -8.20 -19.32
CA LEU A 313 18.35 -7.21 -20.36
C LEU A 313 18.68 -7.87 -21.71
N PHE A 314 19.61 -8.82 -21.74
CA PHE A 314 20.06 -9.45 -22.97
C PHE A 314 19.23 -10.66 -23.39
N ASP A 315 18.85 -11.54 -22.43
CA ASP A 315 18.17 -12.79 -22.74
C ASP A 315 16.70 -12.54 -23.14
N ARG A 316 16.23 -13.30 -24.13
CA ARG A 316 14.84 -13.25 -24.62
C ARG A 316 13.79 -13.55 -23.54
N ARG A 317 14.17 -14.20 -22.43
CA ARG A 317 13.27 -14.43 -21.28
C ARG A 317 13.00 -13.15 -20.48
N GLY A 318 13.80 -12.10 -20.69
CA GLY A 318 13.58 -10.77 -20.14
C GLY A 318 13.26 -9.77 -21.24
N ALA A 319 14.07 -8.71 -21.36
CA ALA A 319 13.88 -7.64 -22.33
C ALA A 319 14.32 -8.01 -23.75
N GLY A 320 15.19 -9.01 -23.92
CA GLY A 320 15.61 -9.49 -25.24
C GLY A 320 16.35 -8.44 -26.08
N MET A 321 17.22 -7.64 -25.46
CA MET A 321 18.05 -6.61 -26.10
C MET A 321 19.54 -7.01 -26.15
N PRO A 322 19.90 -8.11 -26.84
CA PRO A 322 21.28 -8.61 -26.89
C PRO A 322 22.26 -7.62 -27.54
N GLU A 323 21.79 -6.66 -28.32
CA GLU A 323 22.61 -5.60 -28.91
C GLU A 323 23.29 -4.70 -27.86
N LEU A 324 22.78 -4.66 -26.62
CA LEU A 324 23.40 -3.92 -25.52
C LEU A 324 24.63 -4.64 -24.93
N SER A 325 24.90 -5.87 -25.34
CA SER A 325 26.14 -6.59 -25.03
C SER A 325 27.37 -6.05 -25.78
N TYR A 326 27.16 -5.29 -26.85
CA TYR A 326 28.23 -4.54 -27.51
C TYR A 326 28.72 -3.43 -26.58
N LEU A 327 30.02 -3.28 -26.37
CA LEU A 327 30.60 -2.23 -25.54
C LEU A 327 31.15 -1.13 -26.45
N GLU A 328 30.27 -0.23 -26.87
CA GLU A 328 30.57 0.89 -27.75
C GLU A 328 31.71 1.76 -27.20
N PRO A 329 32.59 2.31 -28.06
CA PRO A 329 33.70 3.16 -27.63
C PRO A 329 33.23 4.58 -27.24
N ASP A 330 32.06 4.99 -27.73
CA ASP A 330 31.49 6.33 -27.54
C ASP A 330 31.50 6.74 -26.06
N ALA A 331 31.86 8.01 -25.82
CA ALA A 331 31.89 8.56 -24.47
C ALA A 331 30.47 8.68 -23.89
N GLU A 332 29.50 9.00 -24.74
CA GLU A 332 28.09 9.18 -24.41
C GLU A 332 27.22 8.31 -25.31
N SER A 333 26.27 7.58 -24.72
CA SER A 333 25.38 6.68 -25.47
C SER A 333 23.94 6.84 -24.98
N PRO A 334 23.20 7.85 -25.50
CA PRO A 334 21.80 8.06 -25.14
C PRO A 334 20.95 6.82 -25.39
N TYR A 335 21.26 6.06 -26.46
CA TYR A 335 20.59 4.80 -26.75
C TYR A 335 20.80 3.78 -25.62
N ARG A 336 22.03 3.59 -25.12
CA ARG A 336 22.28 2.65 -24.01
C ARG A 336 21.51 3.07 -22.77
N LEU A 337 21.55 4.35 -22.40
CA LEU A 337 20.80 4.85 -21.25
C LEU A 337 19.31 4.53 -21.40
N LYS A 338 18.70 4.86 -22.54
CA LYS A 338 17.27 4.63 -22.78
C LYS A 338 16.92 3.14 -22.73
N ARG A 339 17.61 2.30 -23.51
CA ARG A 339 17.28 0.87 -23.61
C ARG A 339 17.59 0.09 -22.33
N THR A 340 18.68 0.40 -21.63
CA THR A 340 18.97 -0.20 -20.32
C THR A 340 17.93 0.21 -19.28
N PHE A 341 17.38 1.42 -19.37
CA PHE A 341 16.27 1.82 -18.51
C PHE A 341 15.00 1.02 -18.81
N GLU A 342 14.59 0.98 -20.08
CA GLU A 342 13.42 0.23 -20.58
C GLU A 342 13.47 -1.25 -20.17
N GLY A 343 14.61 -1.91 -20.35
CA GLY A 343 14.78 -3.33 -20.00
C GLY A 343 14.81 -3.61 -18.49
N GLY A 344 15.07 -2.59 -17.65
CA GLY A 344 15.11 -2.71 -16.19
C GLY A 344 13.89 -2.11 -15.47
N HIS A 345 12.88 -1.65 -16.21
CA HIS A 345 11.78 -0.82 -15.69
C HIS A 345 11.09 -1.39 -14.45
N THR A 346 10.77 -2.68 -14.49
CA THR A 346 10.13 -3.38 -13.36
C THR A 346 11.02 -3.32 -12.12
N SER A 347 12.32 -3.61 -12.24
CA SER A 347 13.24 -3.59 -11.11
C SER A 347 13.41 -2.19 -10.53
N TYR A 348 13.51 -1.16 -11.37
CA TYR A 348 13.66 0.23 -10.92
C TYR A 348 12.41 0.74 -10.20
N ARG A 349 11.20 0.36 -10.65
CA ARG A 349 9.95 0.66 -9.93
C ARG A 349 9.92 0.06 -8.53
N LEU A 350 10.39 -1.18 -8.35
CA LEU A 350 10.48 -1.82 -7.03
C LEU A 350 11.44 -1.06 -6.09
N LEU A 351 12.57 -0.60 -6.63
CA LEU A 351 13.54 0.21 -5.87
C LEU A 351 12.95 1.55 -5.44
N MET A 352 12.31 2.28 -6.37
CA MET A 352 11.67 3.56 -6.07
C MET A 352 10.54 3.40 -5.05
N PHE A 353 9.69 2.38 -5.20
CA PHE A 353 8.66 2.06 -4.21
C PHE A 353 9.26 1.83 -2.82
N SER A 354 10.32 1.01 -2.75
CA SER A 354 10.91 0.63 -1.46
C SER A 354 11.56 1.83 -0.77
N GLU A 355 12.24 2.70 -1.52
CA GLU A 355 12.80 3.93 -0.96
C GLU A 355 11.72 4.93 -0.54
N LEU A 356 10.65 5.08 -1.35
CA LEU A 356 9.51 5.92 -1.01
C LEU A 356 8.80 5.44 0.26
N PHE A 357 8.56 4.13 0.37
CA PHE A 357 7.98 3.55 1.58
C PHE A 357 8.91 3.75 2.77
N ARG A 358 10.21 3.49 2.63
CA ARG A 358 11.19 3.71 3.71
C ARG A 358 11.14 5.16 4.21
N ARG A 359 11.09 6.15 3.32
CA ARG A 359 10.95 7.57 3.68
C ARG A 359 9.65 7.88 4.40
N THR A 360 8.54 7.29 3.94
CA THR A 360 7.21 7.50 4.53
C THR A 360 7.09 6.85 5.92
N ALA A 361 7.57 5.61 6.05
CA ALA A 361 7.42 4.79 7.24
C ALA A 361 8.46 5.13 8.33
N ARG A 362 9.70 5.43 7.93
CA ARG A 362 10.79 5.81 8.85
C ARG A 362 11.76 6.77 8.14
N PRO A 363 11.44 8.09 8.06
CA PRO A 363 12.19 9.06 7.26
C PRO A 363 13.67 9.19 7.63
N GLY A 364 14.08 8.78 8.83
CA GLY A 364 15.48 8.67 9.23
C GLY A 364 15.71 7.71 10.41
N CYS A 365 16.97 7.33 10.63
CA CYS A 365 17.39 6.50 11.77
C CYS A 365 17.35 7.23 13.12
N GLY A 366 17.20 8.57 13.11
CA GLY A 366 17.07 9.39 14.32
C GLY A 366 15.79 9.13 15.13
N ARG A 367 14.82 8.39 14.57
CA ARG A 367 13.62 7.96 15.28
C ARG A 367 13.80 6.53 15.81
N PRO A 368 13.75 6.30 17.14
CA PRO A 368 13.82 4.98 17.72
C PRO A 368 12.68 4.08 17.21
N LEU A 369 12.96 2.78 17.04
CA LEU A 369 11.94 1.81 16.62
C LEU A 369 10.76 1.74 17.59
N GLN A 370 11.00 1.96 18.89
CA GLN A 370 9.96 1.97 19.92
C GLN A 370 8.90 3.04 19.64
N GLN A 371 9.33 4.25 19.26
CA GLN A 371 8.42 5.33 18.92
C GLN A 371 7.62 5.01 17.64
N VAL A 372 8.29 4.47 16.61
CA VAL A 372 7.62 4.03 15.38
C VAL A 372 6.57 2.94 15.68
N ARG A 373 6.89 2.03 16.61
CA ARG A 373 5.98 0.98 17.07
C ARG A 373 4.75 1.55 17.76
N GLU A 374 4.93 2.50 18.67
CA GLU A 374 3.83 3.14 19.40
C GLU A 374 2.88 3.85 18.45
N GLU A 375 3.39 4.63 17.51
CA GLU A 375 2.55 5.28 16.49
C GLU A 375 1.83 4.29 15.57
N LEU A 376 2.40 3.10 15.35
CA LEU A 376 1.72 2.03 14.61
C LEU A 376 0.64 1.38 15.48
N PHE A 377 0.86 1.22 16.79
CA PHE A 377 -0.17 0.75 17.71
C PHE A 377 -1.36 1.71 17.79
N ASP A 378 -1.11 3.01 17.86
CA ASP A 378 -2.17 4.04 17.89
C ASP A 378 -3.08 3.99 16.66
N ARG A 379 -2.55 3.47 15.54
CA ARG A 379 -3.27 3.29 14.27
C ARG A 379 -3.60 1.82 13.98
N HIS A 380 -3.38 0.91 14.93
CA HIS A 380 -3.56 -0.53 14.75
C HIS A 380 -2.84 -1.14 13.53
N GLY A 381 -1.71 -0.56 13.14
CA GLY A 381 -0.92 -0.95 11.97
C GLY A 381 -1.40 -0.35 10.65
N ALA A 382 -2.42 0.52 10.67
CA ALA A 382 -2.86 1.26 9.50
C ALA A 382 -1.87 2.40 9.15
N PRO A 383 -1.78 2.76 7.85
CA PRO A 383 -1.06 3.96 7.44
C PRO A 383 -1.68 5.23 8.05
N PRO A 384 -0.91 6.34 8.18
CA PRO A 384 -1.49 7.64 8.54
C PRO A 384 -2.65 8.03 7.60
N ARG A 385 -3.59 8.85 8.10
CA ARG A 385 -4.76 9.27 7.33
C ARG A 385 -4.35 9.90 5.99
N GLY A 386 -4.92 9.40 4.90
CA GLY A 386 -4.58 9.83 3.54
C GLY A 386 -3.25 9.29 3.00
N ALA A 387 -2.37 8.70 3.83
CA ALA A 387 -1.08 8.19 3.38
C ALA A 387 -1.21 6.97 2.45
N ALA A 388 -2.23 6.11 2.63
CA ALA A 388 -2.49 5.02 1.68
C ALA A 388 -2.83 5.56 0.29
N ALA A 389 -3.73 6.54 0.21
CA ALA A 389 -4.15 7.15 -1.04
C ALA A 389 -3.02 7.98 -1.68
N ALA A 390 -2.27 8.73 -0.87
CA ALA A 390 -1.11 9.49 -1.31
C ALA A 390 0.00 8.57 -1.83
N LEU A 391 0.33 7.49 -1.10
CA LEU A 391 1.31 6.51 -1.53
C LEU A 391 0.83 5.77 -2.78
N ALA A 392 -0.46 5.43 -2.89
CA ALA A 392 -1.01 4.84 -4.10
C ALA A 392 -0.92 5.79 -5.31
N ALA A 393 -1.15 7.09 -5.11
CA ALA A 393 -0.96 8.12 -6.13
C ALA A 393 0.50 8.24 -6.55
N GLU A 394 1.40 8.24 -5.57
CA GLU A 394 2.83 8.34 -5.82
C GLU A 394 3.38 7.11 -6.53
N VAL A 395 2.91 5.91 -6.18
CA VAL A 395 3.24 4.68 -6.91
C VAL A 395 2.82 4.78 -8.37
N ARG A 396 1.66 5.37 -8.67
CA ARG A 396 1.24 5.61 -10.06
C ARG A 396 2.18 6.60 -10.75
N ARG A 397 2.57 7.70 -10.09
CA ARG A 397 3.55 8.65 -10.64
C ARG A 397 4.91 7.98 -10.92
N LEU A 398 5.38 7.10 -10.03
CA LEU A 398 6.60 6.32 -10.24
C LEU A 398 6.51 5.40 -11.48
N HIS A 399 5.31 5.08 -11.98
CA HIS A 399 5.16 4.33 -13.22
C HIS A 399 5.45 5.15 -14.47
N GLU A 400 5.34 6.48 -14.39
CA GLU A 400 5.59 7.44 -15.47
C GLU A 400 7.08 7.73 -15.66
N VAL A 401 7.91 7.43 -14.64
CA VAL A 401 9.37 7.55 -14.72
C VAL A 401 9.91 6.61 -15.79
N ASP A 402 10.52 7.17 -16.84
CA ASP A 402 10.96 6.47 -18.05
C ASP A 402 12.46 6.64 -18.36
N ASN A 403 13.20 7.32 -17.48
CA ASN A 403 14.61 7.62 -17.68
C ASN A 403 15.40 7.59 -16.36
N PHE A 404 16.73 7.44 -16.49
CA PHE A 404 17.64 7.36 -15.34
C PHE A 404 17.70 8.66 -14.52
N TYR A 405 17.54 9.83 -15.16
CA TYR A 405 17.65 11.12 -14.50
C TYR A 405 16.55 11.31 -13.44
N ASP A 406 15.29 11.07 -13.84
CA ASP A 406 14.15 11.07 -12.93
C ASP A 406 14.27 9.95 -11.89
N PHE A 407 14.67 8.74 -12.30
CA PHE A 407 14.89 7.62 -11.37
C PHE A 407 15.90 7.95 -10.26
N PHE A 408 17.01 8.63 -10.57
CA PHE A 408 17.98 9.03 -9.55
C PHE A 408 17.43 10.06 -8.57
N ARG A 409 16.59 10.99 -9.06
CA ARG A 409 15.89 11.94 -8.19
C ARG A 409 14.94 11.22 -7.24
N GLU A 410 14.18 10.25 -7.73
CA GLU A 410 13.29 9.43 -6.89
C GLU A 410 14.08 8.64 -5.83
N MET A 411 15.18 8.03 -6.23
CA MET A 411 16.07 7.32 -5.31
C MET A 411 16.77 8.24 -4.30
N GLY A 412 16.68 9.56 -4.48
CA GLY A 412 17.18 10.58 -3.54
C GLY A 412 18.66 10.86 -3.69
N LEU A 413 19.20 10.73 -4.91
CA LEU A 413 20.56 11.16 -5.20
C LEU A 413 20.60 12.67 -5.36
N GLN A 414 21.45 13.32 -4.57
CA GLN A 414 21.76 14.74 -4.64
C GLN A 414 22.64 15.06 -5.84
N LYS A 415 23.64 14.20 -6.10
CA LYS A 415 24.58 14.35 -7.21
C LYS A 415 24.25 13.38 -8.33
N ILE A 416 23.51 13.87 -9.32
CA ILE A 416 23.07 13.06 -10.45
C ILE A 416 24.24 12.91 -11.45
N PRO A 417 24.60 11.69 -11.86
CA PRO A 417 25.69 11.48 -12.80
C PRO A 417 25.32 12.01 -14.20
N GLY A 418 26.25 12.72 -14.84
CA GLY A 418 26.11 13.15 -16.23
C GLY A 418 26.13 11.96 -17.20
N VAL A 419 25.65 12.18 -18.43
CA VAL A 419 25.47 11.15 -19.47
C VAL A 419 26.75 10.36 -19.73
N ARG A 420 27.90 11.04 -19.88
CA ARG A 420 29.21 10.40 -20.07
C ARG A 420 29.61 9.47 -18.93
N CYS A 421 29.49 9.96 -17.70
CA CYS A 421 29.84 9.19 -16.50
C CYS A 421 28.94 7.95 -16.39
N PHE A 422 27.63 8.13 -16.54
CA PHE A 422 26.71 7.02 -16.40
C PHE A 422 26.76 6.02 -17.56
N THR A 423 27.06 6.47 -18.78
CA THR A 423 27.37 5.57 -19.91
C THR A 423 28.54 4.64 -19.58
N ALA A 424 29.60 5.17 -18.97
CA ALA A 424 30.73 4.37 -18.51
C ALA A 424 30.33 3.37 -17.42
N VAL A 425 29.51 3.80 -16.44
CA VAL A 425 28.95 2.91 -15.40
C VAL A 425 28.14 1.78 -16.01
N LEU A 426 27.23 2.05 -16.94
CA LEU A 426 26.42 1.01 -17.58
C LEU A 426 27.30 -0.01 -18.33
N ARG A 427 28.35 0.44 -19.04
CA ARG A 427 29.33 -0.48 -19.66
C ARG A 427 30.09 -1.30 -18.62
N ALA A 428 30.49 -0.69 -17.50
CA ALA A 428 31.14 -1.40 -16.40
C ALA A 428 30.23 -2.47 -15.80
N THR A 429 28.94 -2.17 -15.57
CA THR A 429 27.99 -3.16 -15.03
C THR A 429 27.82 -4.40 -15.92
N VAL A 430 28.00 -4.28 -17.24
CA VAL A 430 28.00 -5.44 -18.15
C VAL A 430 29.23 -6.32 -17.88
N LYS A 431 30.41 -5.71 -17.75
CA LYS A 431 31.65 -6.44 -17.42
C LYS A 431 31.56 -7.09 -16.04
N ASP A 432 31.09 -6.33 -15.06
CA ASP A 432 30.92 -6.77 -13.67
C ASP A 432 29.90 -7.92 -13.57
N SER A 433 28.79 -7.82 -14.30
CA SER A 433 27.79 -8.89 -14.37
C SER A 433 28.39 -10.20 -14.88
N VAL A 434 29.30 -10.14 -15.85
CA VAL A 434 30.00 -11.31 -16.39
C VAL A 434 31.05 -11.81 -15.41
N SER A 435 31.87 -10.93 -14.80
CA SER A 435 32.90 -11.33 -13.83
C SER A 435 32.31 -11.95 -12.57
N TYR A 436 31.14 -11.45 -12.11
CA TYR A 436 30.42 -12.01 -10.97
C TYR A 436 29.60 -13.26 -11.33
N GLY A 437 29.59 -13.66 -12.60
CA GLY A 437 28.86 -14.83 -13.07
C GLY A 437 27.33 -14.67 -13.02
N TYR A 438 26.82 -13.44 -13.11
CA TYR A 438 25.38 -13.19 -13.25
C TYR A 438 24.91 -13.40 -14.69
N SER A 439 25.75 -13.03 -15.65
CA SER A 439 25.52 -13.21 -17.09
C SER A 439 26.75 -13.84 -17.75
N SER A 440 26.56 -14.36 -18.95
CA SER A 440 27.62 -14.69 -19.91
C SER A 440 27.51 -13.73 -21.08
N LEU A 441 28.63 -13.40 -21.74
CA LEU A 441 28.61 -12.50 -22.90
C LEU A 441 27.78 -13.05 -24.06
N GLY A 442 27.71 -14.38 -24.22
CA GLY A 442 26.89 -15.07 -25.22
C GLY A 442 27.28 -14.84 -26.70
N LEU A 443 27.82 -13.67 -27.02
CA LEU A 443 28.17 -13.18 -28.35
C LEU A 443 29.58 -12.58 -28.36
N SER A 444 30.26 -12.67 -29.50
CA SER A 444 31.47 -11.86 -29.74
C SER A 444 31.10 -10.39 -29.93
N GLN A 445 32.06 -9.49 -29.70
CA GLN A 445 31.84 -8.06 -29.90
C GLN A 445 31.57 -7.71 -31.37
N ASP A 446 32.10 -8.48 -32.33
CA ASP A 446 31.81 -8.31 -33.77
C ASP A 446 30.32 -8.56 -34.07
N VAL A 447 29.77 -9.64 -33.52
CA VAL A 447 28.35 -10.01 -33.69
C VAL A 447 27.46 -9.02 -32.96
N ALA A 448 27.81 -8.64 -31.72
CA ALA A 448 27.06 -7.66 -30.95
C ALA A 448 27.03 -6.29 -31.64
N TYR A 449 28.15 -5.87 -32.26
CA TYR A 449 28.21 -4.65 -33.07
C TYR A 449 27.25 -4.70 -34.25
N LEU A 450 27.21 -5.80 -35.00
CA LEU A 450 26.28 -5.93 -36.14
C LEU A 450 24.82 -5.81 -35.71
N LEU A 451 24.45 -6.41 -34.58
CA LEU A 451 23.12 -6.25 -33.99
C LEU A 451 22.86 -4.80 -33.57
N ARG A 452 23.84 -4.15 -32.95
CA ARG A 452 23.73 -2.76 -32.52
C ARG A 452 23.60 -1.80 -33.70
N ARG A 453 24.37 -1.97 -34.76
CA ARG A 453 24.33 -1.12 -35.97
C ARG A 453 22.97 -1.18 -36.69
N GLN A 454 22.26 -2.30 -36.62
CA GLN A 454 20.89 -2.40 -37.15
C GLN A 454 19.91 -1.53 -36.39
N LYS A 455 20.13 -1.30 -35.08
CA LYS A 455 19.27 -0.47 -34.23
C LYS A 455 19.72 0.98 -34.14
N GLU A 456 21.02 1.23 -34.21
CA GLU A 456 21.66 2.53 -34.11
C GLU A 456 22.78 2.63 -35.16
N ARG A 457 22.47 3.20 -36.32
CA ARG A 457 23.39 3.21 -37.48
C ARG A 457 24.70 3.96 -37.22
N GLY A 458 24.68 4.96 -36.34
CA GLY A 458 25.82 5.84 -36.04
C GLY A 458 26.69 5.41 -34.86
N VAL A 459 26.52 4.19 -34.32
CA VAL A 459 27.32 3.71 -33.18
C VAL A 459 28.81 3.60 -33.55
N GLY A 460 29.69 4.05 -32.64
CA GLY A 460 31.12 3.98 -32.83
C GLY A 460 31.64 2.55 -32.94
N VAL A 461 32.78 2.37 -33.60
CA VAL A 461 33.43 1.07 -33.81
C VAL A 461 34.62 0.94 -32.88
N VAL A 462 34.61 -0.09 -32.01
CA VAL A 462 35.76 -0.41 -31.15
C VAL A 462 37.02 -0.64 -32.02
N PRO A 463 38.17 -0.04 -31.66
CA PRO A 463 39.41 -0.25 -32.40
C PRO A 463 39.80 -1.73 -32.47
N GLY A 464 40.17 -2.21 -33.66
CA GLY A 464 40.59 -3.60 -33.89
C GLY A 464 39.47 -4.60 -34.14
N LEU A 465 38.20 -4.16 -34.20
CA LEU A 465 37.07 -5.01 -34.58
C LEU A 465 37.20 -5.45 -36.05
N GLN A 466 37.30 -6.76 -36.32
CA GLN A 466 37.34 -7.25 -37.69
C GLN A 466 35.90 -7.28 -38.24
N MET A 467 35.57 -6.30 -39.09
CA MET A 467 34.26 -6.22 -39.74
C MET A 467 33.99 -7.51 -40.52
N LEU A 468 33.12 -8.38 -40.00
CA LEU A 468 32.55 -9.49 -40.76
C LEU A 468 31.86 -8.88 -41.99
N ARG A 469 32.38 -9.18 -43.20
CA ARG A 469 31.78 -8.74 -44.46
C ARG A 469 30.46 -9.49 -44.66
N GLY A 470 29.36 -8.86 -44.25
CA GLY A 470 28.00 -9.35 -44.49
C GLY A 470 27.03 -8.18 -44.51
N THR A 471 26.35 -7.99 -45.64
CA THR A 471 25.39 -6.91 -45.89
C THR A 471 23.95 -7.27 -45.51
N GLY A 472 23.72 -8.45 -44.90
CA GLY A 472 22.40 -8.94 -44.52
C GLY A 472 21.99 -8.62 -43.08
N GLU A 473 20.69 -8.68 -42.81
CA GLU A 473 20.14 -8.65 -41.45
C GLU A 473 20.66 -9.84 -40.64
N PHE A 474 21.47 -9.55 -39.61
CA PHE A 474 21.97 -10.56 -38.69
C PHE A 474 20.89 -10.88 -37.65
N SER A 475 20.43 -12.12 -37.61
CA SER A 475 19.43 -12.59 -36.65
C SER A 475 20.07 -13.28 -35.46
N VAL A 476 19.44 -13.13 -34.28
CA VAL A 476 19.91 -13.75 -33.04
C VAL A 476 19.62 -15.25 -33.07
N PRO A 477 20.59 -16.15 -32.79
CA PRO A 477 20.35 -17.59 -32.77
C PRO A 477 19.24 -17.97 -31.79
N ARG A 478 18.31 -18.85 -32.21
CA ARG A 478 17.16 -19.29 -31.38
C ARG A 478 17.54 -19.97 -30.07
N HIS A 479 18.76 -20.47 -29.94
CA HIS A 479 19.26 -21.13 -28.72
C HIS A 479 20.22 -20.25 -27.91
N LEU A 480 20.45 -18.99 -28.32
CA LEU A 480 21.30 -18.08 -27.58
C LEU A 480 20.73 -17.84 -26.18
N THR A 481 21.58 -17.97 -25.18
CA THR A 481 21.27 -17.59 -23.81
C THR A 481 22.44 -16.86 -23.19
N PHE A 482 22.13 -15.84 -22.40
CA PHE A 482 23.10 -15.05 -21.64
C PHE A 482 23.21 -15.53 -20.19
N PHE A 483 22.56 -16.65 -19.86
CA PHE A 483 22.73 -17.28 -18.56
C PHE A 483 24.06 -18.03 -18.52
N PRO A 484 24.79 -17.99 -17.39
CA PRO A 484 26.01 -18.77 -17.23
C PRO A 484 25.70 -20.27 -17.31
N SER A 485 26.51 -21.02 -18.05
CA SER A 485 26.44 -22.48 -18.04
C SER A 485 26.88 -23.00 -16.68
N LYS A 486 26.13 -23.92 -16.07
CA LYS A 486 26.53 -24.59 -14.82
C LYS A 486 27.80 -25.41 -15.09
N ARG A 487 28.98 -24.85 -14.86
CA ARG A 487 30.23 -25.64 -14.85
C ARG A 487 30.29 -26.44 -13.54
N GLY A 488 30.37 -27.77 -13.66
CA GLY A 488 30.97 -28.65 -12.64
C GLY A 488 30.02 -29.31 -11.64
N GLY A 489 29.20 -30.24 -12.10
CA GLY A 489 28.51 -31.23 -11.26
C GLY A 489 28.36 -32.53 -12.04
N ALA A 490 29.48 -33.07 -12.54
CA ALA A 490 29.50 -34.39 -13.14
C ALA A 490 29.17 -35.42 -12.05
N ARG A 491 27.88 -35.71 -11.88
CA ARG A 491 27.48 -37.03 -11.37
C ARG A 491 27.86 -38.01 -12.47
N LEU A 492 29.00 -38.66 -12.27
CA LEU A 492 29.29 -39.96 -12.85
C LEU A 492 28.06 -40.84 -12.58
N SER A 493 27.19 -40.98 -13.59
CA SER A 493 26.24 -42.07 -13.62
C SER A 493 27.05 -43.34 -13.86
N GLY A 494 27.52 -43.93 -12.78
CA GLY A 494 28.00 -45.31 -12.79
C GLY A 494 26.86 -46.18 -13.27
N ARG A 495 26.98 -46.64 -14.52
CA ARG A 495 26.32 -47.84 -15.02
C ARG A 495 26.68 -48.95 -14.03
N ARG A 496 25.68 -49.48 -13.30
CA ARG A 496 25.72 -50.88 -12.88
C ARG A 496 25.30 -51.70 -14.10
N GLY A 497 26.31 -52.14 -14.82
CA GLY A 497 26.42 -53.45 -15.45
C GLY A 497 27.74 -54.00 -14.95
#